data_AF-A0A1T4LSW4-F1
#
_entry.id   AF-A0A1T4LSW4-F1
#
_cell.length_a   1.000
_cell.length_b   1.000
_cell.length_c   1.000
_cell.angle_alpha   90.00
_cell.angle_beta   90.00
_cell.angle_gamma   90.00
#
_symmetry.space_group_name_H-M   'P 1'
#
loop_
_entity.id
_entity.type
_entity.pdbx_description
1 polymer ?
#
loop_
_entity_poly.entity_id
_entity_poly.type
_entity_poly.pdbx_seq_one_letter_code
_entity_poly.pdbx_strand_id
1 'polypeptide(L)'
;MTLFLPLAIIIVSSWTLVRSLEGVMDHHNAGPDIGRGAARNRVRRRQGIETAAILHRRAPAIVEAGEEDAPSLLRELDDELARVEAEGERALAGEERREERVRAIAYAVDFGFAVLGLLGVIVGIVLLVTSL
;
A
#
# COMPACT_ATOMS: atom_id res chain seq x y z
N MET A 1 2.33 44.99 -12.23
CA MET A 1 2.67 43.94 -11.25
C MET A 1 1.45 43.16 -10.72
N THR A 2 0.23 43.71 -10.78
CA THR A 2 -0.98 43.13 -10.20
C THR A 2 -1.52 41.86 -10.88
N LEU A 3 -1.23 41.66 -12.17
CA LEU A 3 -1.72 40.48 -12.94
C LEU A 3 -0.88 39.20 -12.74
N PHE A 4 0.36 39.31 -12.26
CA PHE A 4 1.24 38.14 -12.10
C PHE A 4 0.81 37.23 -10.95
N LEU A 5 0.29 37.80 -9.87
CA LEU A 5 -0.20 37.04 -8.71
C LEU A 5 -1.41 36.16 -9.04
N PRO A 6 -2.51 36.66 -9.64
CA PRO A 6 -3.65 35.82 -9.99
C PRO A 6 -3.28 34.77 -11.05
N LEU A 7 -2.41 35.11 -12.02
CA LEU A 7 -1.92 34.15 -13.00
C LEU A 7 -1.12 33.01 -12.35
N ALA A 8 -0.21 33.34 -11.41
CA ALA A 8 0.54 32.33 -10.67
C ALA A 8 -0.37 31.43 -9.83
N ILE A 9 -1.40 31.99 -9.19
CA ILE A 9 -2.42 31.24 -8.45
C ILE A 9 -3.15 30.26 -9.37
N ILE A 10 -3.59 30.70 -10.55
CA ILE A 10 -4.27 29.81 -11.52
C ILE A 10 -3.35 28.67 -11.94
N ILE A 11 -2.08 28.95 -12.29
CA ILE A 11 -1.14 27.93 -12.75
C ILE A 11 -0.90 26.88 -11.66
N VAL A 12 -0.57 27.30 -10.44
CA VAL A 12 -0.30 26.37 -9.32
C VAL A 12 -1.55 25.57 -8.98
N SER A 13 -2.72 26.21 -8.91
CA SER A 13 -3.97 25.55 -8.57
C SER A 13 -4.41 24.55 -9.65
N SER A 14 -4.21 24.88 -10.92
CA SER A 14 -4.50 23.99 -12.05
C SER A 14 -3.57 22.78 -12.05
N TRP A 15 -2.27 22.99 -11.79
CA TRP A 15 -1.32 21.90 -11.64
C TRP A 15 -1.67 20.97 -10.48
N THR A 16 -2.00 21.52 -9.31
CA THR A 16 -2.45 20.75 -8.14
C THR A 16 -3.73 19.98 -8.46
N LEU A 17 -4.69 20.61 -9.13
CA LEU A 17 -5.96 19.98 -9.53
C LEU A 17 -5.71 18.80 -10.47
N VAL A 18 -4.91 18.96 -11.51
CA VAL A 18 -4.58 17.88 -12.47
C VAL A 18 -3.92 16.72 -11.75
N ARG A 19 -2.87 16.97 -10.97
CA ARG A 19 -2.12 15.93 -10.25
C ARG A 19 -3.00 15.18 -9.24
N SER A 20 -3.88 15.91 -8.55
CA SER A 20 -4.83 15.31 -7.61
C SER A 20 -5.90 14.47 -8.32
N LEU A 21 -6.42 14.94 -9.45
CA LEU A 21 -7.38 14.18 -10.26
C LEU A 21 -6.77 12.89 -10.79
N GLU A 22 -5.49 12.90 -11.18
CA GLU A 22 -4.74 11.68 -11.52
C GLU A 22 -4.73 10.70 -10.34
N GLY A 23 -4.42 11.15 -9.11
CA GLY A 23 -4.45 10.30 -7.92
C GLY A 23 -5.84 9.72 -7.60
N VAL A 24 -6.89 10.54 -7.74
CA VAL A 24 -8.30 10.11 -7.58
C VAL A 24 -8.69 9.09 -8.66
N MET A 25 -8.32 9.32 -9.91
CA MET A 25 -8.58 8.41 -11.02
C MET A 25 -7.81 7.11 -10.87
N ASP A 26 -6.56 7.15 -10.45
CA ASP A 26 -5.76 5.96 -10.17
C ASP A 26 -6.43 5.12 -9.08
N HIS A 27 -7.02 5.74 -8.05
CA HIS A 27 -7.76 5.00 -7.03
C HIS A 27 -9.07 4.38 -7.55
N HIS A 28 -9.75 5.04 -8.50
CA HIS A 28 -10.99 4.55 -9.09
C HIS A 28 -10.75 3.44 -10.13
N ASN A 29 -9.65 3.55 -10.89
CA ASN A 29 -9.24 2.59 -11.92
C ASN A 29 -8.44 1.42 -11.33
N ALA A 30 -7.73 1.65 -10.21
CA ALA A 30 -7.15 0.59 -9.41
C ALA A 30 -8.28 -0.19 -8.74
N GLY A 31 -8.69 -1.27 -9.38
CA GLY A 31 -9.62 -2.22 -8.78
C GLY A 31 -9.16 -2.66 -7.38
N PRO A 32 -10.08 -3.19 -6.56
CA PRO A 32 -9.79 -3.62 -5.18
C PRO A 32 -8.61 -4.61 -5.09
N ASP A 33 -8.28 -5.28 -6.19
CA ASP A 33 -7.25 -6.30 -6.29
C ASP A 33 -5.81 -5.77 -6.16
N ILE A 34 -5.53 -4.50 -6.47
CA ILE A 34 -4.13 -4.01 -6.45
C ILE A 34 -3.56 -4.03 -5.03
N GLY A 35 -4.23 -3.46 -4.04
CA GLY A 35 -3.71 -3.48 -2.66
C GLY A 35 -4.06 -4.74 -1.88
N ARG A 36 -5.01 -5.58 -2.33
CA ARG A 36 -5.02 -6.99 -1.89
C ARG A 36 -3.74 -7.70 -2.33
N GLY A 37 -3.26 -7.42 -3.54
CA GLY A 37 -1.97 -7.89 -4.04
C GLY A 37 -0.79 -7.43 -3.18
N ALA A 38 -0.75 -6.14 -2.82
CA ALA A 38 0.31 -5.60 -1.96
C ALA A 38 0.31 -6.22 -0.54
N ALA A 39 -0.87 -6.35 0.09
CA ALA A 39 -1.01 -6.99 1.39
C ALA A 39 -0.56 -8.47 1.35
N ARG A 40 -1.05 -9.23 0.35
CA ARG A 40 -0.65 -10.63 0.12
C ARG A 40 0.85 -10.78 -0.09
N ASN A 41 1.46 -9.89 -0.88
CA ASN A 41 2.88 -9.94 -1.13
C ASN A 41 3.70 -9.70 0.14
N ARG A 42 3.28 -8.77 1.00
CA ARG A 42 3.95 -8.53 2.29
C ARG A 42 3.84 -9.72 3.24
N VAL A 43 2.64 -10.31 3.36
CA VAL A 43 2.43 -11.51 4.19
C VAL A 43 3.26 -12.67 3.66
N ARG A 44 3.21 -12.96 2.36
CA ARG A 44 4.02 -14.02 1.73
C ARG A 44 5.51 -13.81 1.90
N ARG A 45 5.99 -12.57 1.79
CA ARG A 45 7.41 -12.24 2.01
C ARG A 45 7.81 -12.53 3.46
N ARG A 46 6.97 -12.16 4.43
CA ARG A 46 7.23 -12.43 5.85
C ARG A 46 7.24 -13.94 6.12
N GLN A 47 6.24 -14.67 5.62
CA GLN A 47 6.17 -16.13 5.71
C GLN A 47 7.42 -16.78 5.10
N GLY A 48 7.83 -16.37 3.90
CA GLY A 48 9.02 -16.91 3.23
C GLY A 48 10.31 -16.70 4.01
N ILE A 49 10.48 -15.53 4.66
CA ILE A 49 11.63 -15.26 5.53
C ILE A 49 11.60 -16.16 6.76
N GLU A 50 10.43 -16.34 7.37
CA GLU A 50 10.26 -17.15 8.58
C GLU A 50 10.44 -18.65 8.29
N THR A 51 9.85 -19.15 7.21
CA THR A 51 10.08 -20.49 6.68
C THR A 51 11.57 -20.73 6.43
N ALA A 52 12.27 -19.80 5.79
CA ALA A 52 13.71 -19.92 5.56
C ALA A 52 14.51 -19.97 6.87
N ALA A 53 14.12 -19.20 7.89
CA ALA A 53 14.75 -19.23 9.20
C ALA A 53 14.52 -20.56 9.94
N ILE A 54 13.29 -21.10 9.89
CA ILE A 54 12.96 -22.41 10.48
C ILE A 54 13.78 -23.50 9.79
N LEU A 55 13.80 -23.52 8.46
CA LEU A 55 14.59 -24.48 7.68
C LEU A 55 16.08 -24.36 8.02
N HIS A 56 16.63 -23.15 8.09
CA HIS A 56 18.04 -22.96 8.43
C HIS A 56 18.39 -23.52 9.82
N ARG A 57 17.48 -23.37 10.79
CA ARG A 57 17.66 -23.86 12.16
C ARG A 57 17.48 -25.38 12.29
N ARG A 58 16.53 -25.96 11.56
CA ARG A 58 16.12 -27.38 11.70
C ARG A 58 16.83 -28.31 10.72
N ALA A 59 17.22 -27.83 9.54
CA ALA A 59 17.82 -28.65 8.50
C ALA A 59 19.09 -29.40 8.95
N PRO A 60 20.03 -28.81 9.73
CA PRO A 60 21.20 -29.54 10.19
C PRO A 60 20.83 -30.76 11.04
N ALA A 61 19.92 -30.59 11.99
CA ALA A 61 19.45 -31.66 12.87
C ALA A 61 18.72 -32.78 12.10
N ILE A 62 17.97 -32.41 11.05
CA ILE A 62 17.28 -33.39 10.20
C ILE A 62 18.27 -34.16 9.32
N VAL A 63 19.29 -33.48 8.78
CA VAL A 63 20.33 -34.10 7.94
C VAL A 63 21.23 -35.03 8.76
N GLU A 64 21.48 -34.70 10.02
CA GLU A 64 22.29 -35.51 10.95
C GLU A 64 21.49 -36.64 11.61
N ALA A 65 20.16 -36.63 11.52
CA ALA A 65 19.31 -37.66 12.10
C ALA A 65 19.38 -38.97 11.30
N GLY A 66 19.46 -40.10 12.02
CA GLY A 66 19.35 -41.43 11.42
C GLY A 66 17.93 -41.76 10.95
N GLU A 67 17.76 -42.90 10.27
CA GLU A 67 16.48 -43.35 9.72
C GLU A 67 15.34 -43.46 10.76
N GLU A 68 15.65 -43.75 12.02
CA GLU A 68 14.64 -43.86 13.08
C GLU A 68 14.14 -42.49 13.58
N ASP A 69 15.00 -41.47 13.63
CA ASP A 69 14.67 -40.16 14.22
C ASP A 69 14.22 -39.13 13.17
N ALA A 70 14.67 -39.24 11.92
CA ALA A 70 14.34 -38.31 10.84
C ALA A 70 12.82 -38.11 10.61
N PRO A 71 11.96 -39.15 10.66
CA PRO A 71 10.52 -38.97 10.49
C PRO A 71 9.87 -38.09 11.55
N SER A 72 10.37 -38.15 12.79
CA SER A 72 9.85 -37.33 13.90
C SER A 72 10.21 -35.86 13.73
N LEU A 73 11.45 -35.57 13.34
CA LEU A 73 11.94 -34.20 13.11
C LEU A 73 11.31 -33.55 11.87
N LEU A 74 11.03 -34.34 10.83
CA LEU A 74 10.27 -33.87 9.66
C LEU A 74 8.84 -33.51 10.04
N ARG A 75 8.20 -34.32 10.89
CA ARG A 75 6.84 -34.02 11.38
C ARG A 75 6.80 -32.77 12.24
N GLU A 76 7.77 -32.57 13.13
CA GLU A 76 7.89 -31.33 13.90
C GLU A 76 8.12 -30.11 13.01
N LEU A 77 8.93 -30.26 11.95
CA LEU A 77 9.14 -29.21 10.96
C LEU A 77 7.83 -28.88 10.22
N ASP A 78 7.09 -29.88 9.77
CA ASP A 78 5.81 -29.70 9.10
C ASP A 78 4.78 -29.01 10.00
N ASP A 79 4.70 -29.39 11.27
CA ASP A 79 3.83 -28.75 12.26
C ASP A 79 4.23 -27.28 12.48
N GLU A 80 5.53 -26.97 12.48
CA GLU A 80 6.05 -25.61 12.64
C GLU A 80 5.77 -24.74 11.39
N LEU A 81 5.93 -25.31 10.19
CA LEU A 81 5.61 -24.63 8.93
C LEU A 81 4.10 -24.39 8.77
N ALA A 82 3.27 -25.36 9.13
CA ALA A 82 1.82 -25.22 9.12
C ALA A 82 1.34 -24.12 10.07
N ARG A 83 2.03 -23.91 11.20
CA ARG A 83 1.74 -22.79 12.11
C ARG A 83 2.03 -21.43 11.45
N VAL A 84 3.19 -21.28 10.78
CA VAL A 84 3.54 -20.04 10.07
C VAL A 84 2.55 -19.74 8.94
N GLU A 85 2.10 -20.77 8.23
CA GLU A 85 1.08 -20.62 7.20
C GLU A 85 -0.25 -20.11 7.81
N ALA A 86 -0.74 -20.77 8.85
CA ALA A 86 -1.96 -20.38 9.54
C ALA A 86 -1.88 -18.99 10.19
N GLU A 87 -0.73 -18.59 10.73
CA GLU A 87 -0.50 -17.25 11.27
C GLU A 87 -0.53 -16.18 10.18
N GLY A 88 0.09 -16.45 9.02
CA GLY A 88 0.03 -15.52 7.90
C GLY A 88 -1.37 -15.39 7.30
N GLU A 89 -2.15 -16.47 7.20
CA GLU A 89 -3.56 -16.38 6.79
C GLU A 89 -4.39 -15.51 7.74
N ARG A 90 -4.21 -15.68 9.06
CA ARG A 90 -4.88 -14.82 10.06
C ARG A 90 -4.42 -13.37 9.96
N ALA A 91 -3.14 -13.13 9.68
CA ALA A 91 -2.59 -11.78 9.52
C ALA A 91 -3.03 -11.09 8.23
N LEU A 92 -3.37 -11.86 7.19
CA LEU A 92 -3.74 -11.33 5.87
C LEU A 92 -4.95 -10.42 5.93
N ALA A 93 -6.02 -10.84 6.60
CA ALA A 93 -7.23 -10.02 6.74
C ALA A 93 -6.95 -8.70 7.48
N GLY A 94 -5.98 -8.67 8.40
CA GLY A 94 -5.54 -7.47 9.09
C GLY A 94 -4.74 -6.52 8.17
N GLU A 95 -3.81 -7.07 7.39
CA GLU A 95 -3.01 -6.30 6.43
C GLU A 95 -3.83 -5.77 5.26
N GLU A 96 -4.81 -6.53 4.76
CA GLU A 96 -5.74 -6.07 3.72
C GLU A 96 -6.56 -4.86 4.20
N ARG A 97 -7.12 -4.93 5.42
CA ARG A 97 -7.82 -3.78 6.04
C ARG A 97 -6.92 -2.58 6.25
N ARG A 98 -5.65 -2.81 6.59
CA ARG A 98 -4.66 -1.74 6.76
C ARG A 98 -4.37 -1.04 5.41
N GLU A 99 -4.20 -1.82 4.35
CA GLU A 99 -4.04 -1.28 2.99
C GLU A 99 -5.26 -0.51 2.50
N GLU A 100 -6.46 -1.03 2.76
CA GLU A 100 -7.71 -0.31 2.46
C GLU A 100 -7.77 1.04 3.18
N ARG A 101 -7.40 1.10 4.46
CA ARG A 101 -7.35 2.36 5.22
C ARG A 101 -6.33 3.35 4.65
N VAL A 102 -5.11 2.89 4.37
CA VAL A 102 -4.05 3.76 3.82
C VAL A 102 -4.49 4.33 2.47
N ARG A 103 -5.06 3.49 1.61
CA ARG A 103 -5.59 3.93 0.32
C ARG A 103 -6.78 4.87 0.46
N ALA A 104 -7.71 4.62 1.39
CA ALA A 104 -8.83 5.52 1.66
C ALA A 104 -8.36 6.90 2.14
N ILE A 105 -7.31 6.94 2.97
CA ILE A 105 -6.70 8.21 3.42
C ILE A 105 -6.04 8.92 2.23
N ALA A 106 -5.26 8.21 1.41
CA ALA A 106 -4.64 8.80 0.22
C ALA A 106 -5.69 9.39 -0.72
N TYR A 107 -6.78 8.66 -0.99
CA TYR A 107 -7.91 9.15 -1.77
C TYR A 107 -8.52 10.42 -1.16
N ALA A 108 -8.76 10.44 0.14
CA ALA A 108 -9.34 11.61 0.81
C ALA A 108 -8.42 12.83 0.73
N VAL A 109 -7.10 12.62 0.83
CA VAL A 109 -6.09 13.68 0.68
C VAL A 109 -6.05 14.19 -0.76
N ASP A 110 -5.98 13.30 -1.74
CA ASP A 110 -5.99 13.68 -3.15
C ASP A 110 -7.27 14.43 -3.47
N PHE A 111 -8.44 13.90 -3.13
CA PHE A 111 -9.72 14.57 -3.33
C PHE A 111 -9.77 15.97 -2.66
N GLY A 112 -9.24 16.10 -1.44
CA GLY A 112 -9.11 17.40 -0.77
C GLY A 112 -8.28 18.40 -1.58
N PHE A 113 -7.15 17.97 -2.14
CA PHE A 113 -6.35 18.80 -3.02
C PHE A 113 -7.03 19.12 -4.36
N ALA A 114 -7.89 18.25 -4.90
CA ALA A 114 -8.68 18.56 -6.09
C ALA A 114 -9.64 19.71 -5.80
N VAL A 115 -10.37 19.63 -4.68
CA VAL A 115 -11.30 20.69 -4.27
C VAL A 115 -10.55 22.00 -4.05
N LEU A 116 -9.41 21.97 -3.35
CA LEU A 116 -8.59 23.17 -3.14
C LEU A 116 -8.04 23.75 -4.44
N GLY A 117 -7.55 22.90 -5.35
CA GLY A 117 -7.09 23.32 -6.67
C GLY A 117 -8.20 23.96 -7.50
N LEU A 118 -9.41 23.37 -7.49
CA LEU A 118 -10.57 23.94 -8.18
C LEU A 118 -10.95 25.31 -7.60
N LEU A 119 -11.00 25.44 -6.27
CA LEU A 119 -11.27 26.72 -5.61
C LEU A 119 -10.19 27.77 -5.95
N GLY A 120 -8.92 27.37 -5.94
CA GLY A 120 -7.80 28.24 -6.30
C GLY A 120 -7.88 28.75 -7.74
N VAL A 121 -8.28 27.89 -8.69
CA VAL A 121 -8.55 28.30 -10.09
C VAL A 121 -9.68 29.32 -10.15
N ILE A 122 -10.82 29.06 -9.48
CA ILE A 122 -11.98 29.95 -9.47
C ILE A 122 -11.61 31.33 -8.89
N VAL A 123 -10.96 31.35 -7.71
CA VAL A 123 -10.53 32.59 -7.06
C VAL A 123 -9.53 33.34 -7.93
N GLY A 124 -8.56 32.63 -8.52
CA GLY A 124 -7.58 33.21 -9.43
C GLY A 124 -8.23 33.88 -10.64
N ILE A 125 -9.24 33.24 -11.26
CA ILE A 125 -10.00 33.82 -12.37
C ILE A 125 -10.77 35.07 -11.93
N VAL A 126 -11.47 35.01 -10.79
CA VAL A 126 -12.21 36.17 -10.27
C VAL A 126 -11.25 37.35 -10.04
N LEU A 127 -10.13 37.11 -9.37
CA LEU A 127 -9.11 38.14 -9.12
C LEU A 127 -8.55 38.70 -10.42
N LEU A 128 -8.30 37.86 -11.43
CA LEU A 128 -7.81 38.29 -12.73
C LEU A 128 -8.82 39.20 -13.43
N VAL A 129 -10.11 38.84 -13.44
CA VAL A 129 -11.19 39.62 -14.06
C VAL A 129 -11.41 40.94 -13.33
N THR A 130 -11.38 40.96 -12.00
CA THR A 130 -11.56 42.20 -11.21
C THR A 130 -10.34 43.12 -11.21
N SER A 131 -9.17 42.60 -11.60
CA SER A 131 -7.92 43.37 -11.72
C SER A 131 -7.69 43.93 -13.12
N LEU A 132 -8.60 43.64 -14.06
CA LEU A 132 -8.61 44.11 -15.44
C LEU A 132 -9.48 45.37 -15.55
#